data_AF-A0A1J3JHX4-F1
#
_entry.id   AF-A0A1J3JHX4-F1
#
_cell.length_a   1.000
_cell.length_b   1.000
_cell.length_c   1.000
_cell.angle_alpha   90.00
_cell.angle_beta   90.00
_cell.angle_gamma   90.00
#
_symmetry.space_group_name_H-M   'P 1'
#
loop_
_entity.id
_entity.type
_entity.pdbx_description
1 polymer ?
#
loop_
_entity_poly.entity_id
_entity_poly.type
_entity_poly.pdbx_seq_one_letter_code
_entity_poly.pdbx_strand_id
1 'polypeptide(L)'
;KKKKEEEEEKEREVVHVRARRGQATDSHSLAERVRRGKINERLRCLQDMVPGCYKSMGMATMLDEIINYVQSLQNQVEFLSMKLTAASSFYDFNSE
;
A
#
# COMPACT_ATOMS: atom_id res chain seq x y z
N LYS A 1 54.73 0.22 2.60
CA LYS A 1 53.34 -0.30 2.59
C LYS A 1 52.46 0.42 3.59
N LYS A 2 52.83 0.49 4.88
CA LYS A 2 52.04 1.14 5.95
C LYS A 2 51.69 2.62 5.76
N LYS A 3 52.56 3.39 5.08
CA LYS A 3 52.37 4.84 4.87
C LYS A 3 51.35 5.20 3.78
N LYS A 4 51.02 4.26 2.88
CA LYS A 4 50.06 4.47 1.78
C LYS A 4 48.62 4.17 2.20
N GLU A 5 48.45 3.32 3.22
CA GLU A 5 47.15 2.98 3.82
C GLU A 5 46.65 4.11 4.74
N GLU A 6 47.53 4.80 5.48
CA GLU A 6 47.17 5.96 6.32
C GLU A 6 46.82 7.23 5.51
N GLU A 7 47.31 7.39 4.27
CA GLU A 7 46.94 8.50 3.38
C GLU A 7 45.56 8.28 2.73
N GLU A 8 45.19 7.04 2.39
CA GLU A 8 43.84 6.70 1.87
C GLU A 8 42.73 6.85 2.93
N GLU A 9 43.08 6.76 4.21
CA GLU A 9 42.14 6.95 5.33
C GLU A 9 41.88 8.45 5.61
N LYS A 10 42.88 9.31 5.34
CA LYS A 10 42.77 10.78 5.51
C LYS A 10 42.02 11.51 4.39
N GLU A 11 41.92 10.92 3.19
CA GLU A 11 41.20 11.53 2.05
C GLU A 11 39.68 11.29 2.07
N ARG A 12 39.17 10.57 3.08
CA ARG A 12 37.73 10.40 3.29
C ARG A 12 37.32 10.98 4.64
N GLU A 13 37.61 12.26 4.83
CA GLU A 13 36.74 13.09 5.68
C GLU A 13 35.38 13.18 4.96
N VAL A 14 34.61 12.09 5.03
CA VAL A 14 33.27 12.02 4.46
C VAL A 14 32.43 12.91 5.35
N VAL A 15 32.30 14.18 4.96
CA VAL A 15 31.33 15.06 5.58
C VAL A 15 29.98 14.38 5.38
N HIS A 16 29.43 13.83 6.46
CA HIS A 16 28.11 13.21 6.45
C HIS A 16 27.05 14.31 6.39
N VAL A 17 26.99 15.00 5.25
CA VAL A 17 25.88 15.90 4.93
C VAL A 17 24.72 15.04 4.49
N ARG A 18 23.53 15.33 5.00
CA ARG A 18 22.30 14.71 4.51
C ARG A 18 22.20 14.94 2.99
N ALA A 19 22.20 13.84 2.21
CA ALA A 19 21.94 13.91 0.78
C ALA A 19 20.59 14.62 0.53
N ARG A 20 20.53 15.52 -0.46
CA ARG A 20 19.26 16.18 -0.79
C ARG A 20 18.24 15.14 -1.24
N ARG A 21 16.95 15.46 -1.12
CA ARG A 21 15.86 14.57 -1.55
C ARG A 21 16.08 14.19 -3.02
N GLY A 22 16.28 12.89 -3.28
CA GLY A 22 16.55 12.41 -4.65
C GLY A 22 18.01 12.01 -4.92
N GLN A 23 18.96 12.45 -4.11
CA GLN A 23 20.39 12.38 -4.43
C GLN A 23 21.15 11.26 -3.73
N ALA A 24 20.48 10.42 -2.94
CA ALA A 24 21.10 9.23 -2.38
C ALA A 24 21.46 8.26 -3.52
N THR A 25 22.74 7.95 -3.66
CA THR A 25 23.30 7.08 -4.70
C THR A 25 23.67 5.69 -4.18
N ASP A 26 23.58 5.44 -2.87
CA ASP A 26 23.83 4.13 -2.30
C ASP A 26 22.73 3.13 -2.71
N SER A 27 23.13 1.87 -2.92
CA SER A 27 22.25 0.82 -3.41
C SER A 27 21.04 0.58 -2.49
N HIS A 28 21.24 0.68 -1.17
CA HIS A 28 20.19 0.50 -0.17
C HIS A 28 19.11 1.58 -0.26
N SER A 29 19.50 2.86 -0.31
CA SER A 29 18.57 3.99 -0.47
C SER A 29 17.81 3.95 -1.79
N LEU A 30 18.47 3.52 -2.88
CA LEU A 30 17.82 3.35 -4.18
C LEU A 30 16.76 2.23 -4.12
N ALA A 31 17.10 1.07 -3.56
CA ALA A 31 16.16 -0.03 -3.38
C ALA A 31 14.96 0.38 -2.53
N GLU A 32 15.18 1.09 -1.41
CA GLU A 32 14.09 1.54 -0.54
C GLU A 32 13.20 2.60 -1.21
N ARG A 33 13.75 3.43 -2.09
CA ARG A 33 12.95 4.36 -2.90
C ARG A 33 11.99 3.60 -3.82
N VAL A 34 12.49 2.58 -4.52
CA VAL A 34 11.67 1.74 -5.41
C VAL A 34 10.59 1.02 -4.61
N ARG A 35 10.92 0.47 -3.42
CA ARG A 35 9.96 -0.17 -2.53
C ARG A 35 8.82 0.78 -2.13
N ARG A 36 9.15 2.00 -1.69
CA ARG A 36 8.16 3.03 -1.33
C ARG A 36 7.33 3.48 -2.55
N GLY A 37 7.94 3.55 -3.73
CA GLY A 37 7.23 3.83 -4.98
C GLY A 37 6.13 2.80 -5.25
N LYS A 38 6.47 1.51 -5.18
CA LYS A 38 5.53 0.39 -5.37
C LYS A 38 4.40 0.38 -4.34
N ILE A 39 4.71 0.69 -3.08
CA ILE A 39 3.69 0.82 -2.02
C ILE A 39 2.73 1.97 -2.35
N ASN A 40 3.25 3.14 -2.72
CA ASN A 40 2.42 4.30 -3.04
C ASN A 40 1.55 4.09 -4.29
N GLU A 41 2.04 3.33 -5.27
CA GLU A 41 1.25 2.95 -6.45
C GLU A 41 0.06 2.07 -6.06
N ARG A 42 0.29 1.05 -5.22
CA ARG A 42 -0.78 0.21 -4.70
C ARG A 42 -1.78 0.98 -3.85
N LEU A 43 -1.32 1.91 -3.01
CA LEU A 43 -2.19 2.77 -2.21
C LEU A 43 -3.08 3.66 -3.09
N ARG A 44 -2.54 4.25 -4.17
CA ARG A 44 -3.34 5.02 -5.13
C ARG A 44 -4.39 4.15 -5.83
N CYS A 45 -4.01 2.95 -6.27
CA CYS A 45 -4.96 2.02 -6.89
C CYS A 45 -6.11 1.66 -5.94
N LEU A 46 -5.80 1.36 -4.66
CA LEU A 46 -6.83 1.12 -3.64
C LEU A 46 -7.75 2.33 -3.47
N GLN A 47 -7.15 3.52 -3.34
CA GLN A 47 -7.90 4.76 -3.22
C GLN A 47 -8.86 5.01 -4.41
N ASP A 48 -8.42 4.75 -5.63
CA ASP A 48 -9.22 5.01 -6.83
C ASP A 48 -10.41 4.03 -6.95
N MET A 49 -10.33 2.84 -6.34
CA MET A 49 -11.40 1.83 -6.35
C MET A 49 -12.42 2.00 -5.23
N VAL A 50 -12.03 2.60 -4.10
CA VAL A 50 -12.89 2.68 -2.91
C VAL A 50 -13.65 4.01 -2.88
N PRO A 51 -14.99 3.98 -2.86
CA PRO A 51 -15.79 5.20 -2.73
C PRO A 51 -15.50 5.89 -1.39
N GLY A 52 -15.48 7.22 -1.38
CA GLY A 52 -15.20 8.01 -0.17
C GLY A 52 -13.72 8.24 0.13
N CYS A 53 -12.78 7.60 -0.59
CA CYS A 53 -11.35 7.84 -0.42
C CYS A 53 -10.86 9.06 -1.22
N TYR A 54 -10.65 10.21 -0.55
CA TYR A 54 -10.21 11.46 -1.20
C TYR A 54 -8.67 11.68 -1.19
N LYS A 55 -8.14 12.35 -2.21
CA LYS A 55 -6.66 12.49 -2.42
C LYS A 55 -5.93 13.21 -1.28
N SER A 56 -6.63 14.08 -0.56
CA SER A 56 -6.10 14.79 0.62
C SER A 56 -6.28 14.03 1.93
N MET A 57 -6.78 12.78 1.90
CA MET A 57 -7.03 11.98 3.10
C MET A 57 -5.72 11.50 3.72
N GLY A 58 -5.67 11.51 5.06
CA GLY A 58 -4.57 10.87 5.78
C GLY A 58 -4.56 9.37 5.55
N MET A 59 -3.36 8.77 5.49
CA MET A 59 -3.20 7.35 5.19
C MET A 59 -3.93 6.43 6.18
N ALA A 60 -3.97 6.78 7.46
CA ALA A 60 -4.70 5.99 8.47
C ALA A 60 -6.20 5.95 8.16
N THR A 61 -6.82 7.12 8.02
CA THR A 61 -8.24 7.25 7.69
C THR A 61 -8.59 6.59 6.35
N MET A 62 -7.73 6.70 5.33
CA MET A 62 -7.93 6.02 4.05
C MET A 62 -7.99 4.50 4.22
N LEU A 63 -7.11 3.93 5.04
CA LEU A 63 -7.12 2.50 5.31
C LEU A 63 -8.36 2.07 6.09
N ASP A 64 -8.84 2.88 7.04
CA ASP A 64 -10.08 2.62 7.77
C ASP A 64 -11.30 2.59 6.81
N GLU A 65 -11.40 3.56 5.90
CA GLU A 65 -12.46 3.59 4.88
C GLU A 65 -12.42 2.37 3.95
N ILE A 66 -11.21 1.93 3.57
CA ILE A 66 -11.02 0.73 2.76
C ILE A 66 -11.53 -0.51 3.52
N ILE A 67 -11.21 -0.64 4.81
CA ILE A 67 -11.68 -1.76 5.64
C ILE A 67 -13.22 -1.75 5.73
N ASN A 68 -13.81 -0.58 5.98
CA ASN A 68 -15.26 -0.42 6.07
C ASN A 68 -15.95 -0.80 4.74
N TYR A 69 -15.38 -0.40 3.61
CA TYR A 69 -15.93 -0.74 2.30
C TYR A 69 -15.87 -2.25 2.01
N VAL A 70 -14.77 -2.92 2.36
CA VAL A 70 -14.64 -4.38 2.21
C VAL A 70 -15.68 -5.11 3.08
N GLN A 71 -15.87 -4.68 4.33
CA GLN A 71 -16.88 -5.26 5.21
C GLN A 71 -18.30 -5.04 4.67
N SER A 72 -18.60 -3.85 4.15
CA SER A 72 -19.88 -3.56 3.52
C SER A 72 -20.15 -4.48 2.32
N LEU A 73 -19.14 -4.70 1.47
CA LEU A 73 -19.26 -5.62 0.33
C LEU A 73 -19.50 -7.07 0.78
N GLN A 74 -18.81 -7.53 1.83
CA GLN A 74 -19.02 -8.87 2.40
C GLN A 74 -20.47 -9.03 2.88
N ASN A 75 -20.99 -8.05 3.62
CA ASN A 75 -22.37 -8.07 4.10
C ASN A 75 -23.40 -8.06 2.96
N GLN A 76 -23.13 -7.29 1.90
CA GLN A 76 -23.99 -7.28 0.71
C GLN A 76 -24.02 -8.64 0.01
N VAL A 77 -22.87 -9.31 -0.12
CA VAL A 77 -22.78 -10.65 -0.72
C VAL A 77 -23.54 -11.68 0.12
N GLU A 78 -23.36 -11.66 1.45
CA GLU A 78 -24.09 -12.56 2.36
C GLU A 78 -25.61 -12.36 2.24
N PHE A 79 -26.06 -11.11 2.30
CA PHE A 79 -27.47 -10.77 2.19
C PHE A 79 -28.09 -11.20 0.85
N LEU A 80 -27.39 -10.97 -0.26
CA LEU A 80 -27.84 -11.41 -1.57
C LEU A 80 -27.87 -12.94 -1.68
N SER A 81 -26.90 -13.63 -1.07
CA SER A 81 -26.87 -15.09 -1.02
C SER A 81 -28.08 -15.64 -0.25
N MET A 82 -28.41 -15.06 0.91
CA MET A 82 -29.61 -15.42 1.67
C MET A 82 -30.90 -15.19 0.88
N LYS A 83 -31.01 -14.04 0.20
CA LYS A 83 -32.15 -13.73 -0.66
C LYS A 83 -32.31 -14.72 -1.81
N LEU A 84 -31.19 -15.11 -2.43
CA LEU A 84 -31.20 -16.09 -3.52
C LEU A 84 -31.67 -17.45 -3.02
N THR A 85 -31.18 -17.92 -1.88
CA THR A 85 -31.62 -19.19 -1.25
C THR A 85 -33.10 -19.16 -0.89
N ALA A 86 -33.58 -18.05 -0.33
CA ALA A 86 -35.01 -17.90 -0.01
C ALA A 86 -35.88 -17.91 -1.27
N ALA A 87 -35.43 -17.23 -2.34
CA ALA A 87 -36.12 -17.24 -3.62
C ALA A 87 -36.12 -18.64 -4.25
N SER A 88 -34.98 -19.35 -4.26
CA SER A 88 -34.89 -20.70 -4.84
C SER A 88 -35.76 -21.69 -4.07
N SER A 89 -35.78 -21.63 -2.73
CA SER A 89 -36.65 -22.48 -1.91
C SER A 89 -38.13 -22.22 -2.15
N PHE A 90 -38.51 -20.97 -2.48
CA PHE A 90 -39.89 -20.64 -2.86
C PHE A 90 -40.26 -21.24 -4.22
N TYR A 91 -39.35 -21.24 -5.20
CA TYR A 91 -39.60 -21.87 -6.50
C TYR A 91 -39.68 -23.41 -6.41
N ASP A 92 -38.86 -24.05 -5.57
CA ASP A 92 -38.95 -25.51 -5.34
C ASP A 92 -40.31 -25.89 -4.74
N PHE A 93 -40.80 -25.17 -3.72
CA PHE A 93 -42.10 -25.47 -3.08
C PHE A 93 -43.31 -25.26 -4.01
N ASN A 94 -43.23 -24.33 -4.98
CA ASN A 94 -44.30 -24.11 -5.96
C ASN A 94 -44.18 -25.01 -7.20
N SER A 95 -43.14 -25.86 -7.29
CA SER A 95 -42.91 -26.79 -8.40
C SER A 95 -43.30 -28.25 -8.08
N GLU A 96 -43.73 -28.52 -6.84
CA GLU A 96 -44.44 -29.75 -6.43
C GLU A 96 -45.96 -29.58 -6.53
#